data_AF-A0A2V9KBU5-F1
#
_entry.id   AF-A0A2V9KBU5-F1
#
_cell.length_a   1.000
_cell.length_b   1.000
_cell.length_c   1.000
_cell.angle_alpha   90.00
_cell.angle_beta   90.00
_cell.angle_gamma   90.00
#
_symmetry.space_group_name_H-M   'P 1'
#
loop_
_entity.id
_entity.type
_entity.pdbx_description
1 polymer ?
#
loop_
_entity_poly.entity_id
_entity_poly.type
_entity_poly.pdbx_seq_one_letter_code
_entity_poly.pdbx_strand_id
1 'polypeptide(L)' 'MAETATLENPLREGTRVRKTPAPCSVVIFGASGDLTERKLIPALYYLAREHLLPVGFTV' A
#
# COMPACT_ATOMS: atom_id res chain seq x y z
N MET A 1 6.15 -14.95 -7.43
CA MET A 1 6.93 -15.98 -6.73
C MET A 1 8.04 -15.30 -5.94
N ALA A 2 7.77 -15.04 -4.66
CA ALA A 2 8.76 -14.79 -3.62
C ALA A 2 8.04 -15.12 -2.30
N GLU A 3 7.86 -16.42 -2.08
CA GLU A 3 7.31 -16.97 -0.86
C GLU A 3 8.44 -16.99 0.16
N THR A 4 8.63 -15.88 0.88
CA THR A 4 9.48 -15.88 2.07
C THR A 4 8.76 -16.67 3.13
N ALA A 5 9.26 -17.89 3.36
CA ALA A 5 8.85 -18.80 4.40
C ALA A 5 8.51 -18.07 5.70
N THR A 6 7.28 -18.24 6.16
CA THR A 6 6.87 -17.99 7.54
C THR A 6 7.64 -18.95 8.43
N LEU A 7 8.86 -18.57 8.82
CA LEU A 7 9.41 -19.07 10.07
C LEU A 7 8.53 -18.46 11.17
N GLU A 8 7.70 -19.31 11.77
CA GLU A 8 6.74 -18.92 12.80
C GLU A 8 7.51 -18.34 13.99
N ASN A 9 7.59 -17.00 14.04
CA ASN A 9 8.25 -16.31 15.13
C ASN A 9 7.25 -16.23 16.30
N PRO A 10 7.48 -16.96 17.41
CA PRO A 10 6.56 -17.02 18.55
C PRO A 10 6.35 -15.65 19.21
N LEU A 11 7.23 -14.67 18.97
CA LEU A 11 7.06 -13.29 19.44
C LEU A 11 6.01 -12.49 18.64
N ARG A 12 5.48 -13.03 17.53
CA ARG A 12 4.43 -12.40 16.73
C ARG A 12 3.03 -12.82 17.13
N GLU A 13 2.89 -13.83 18.00
CA GLU A 13 1.60 -14.31 18.47
C GLU A 13 0.86 -13.20 19.24
N GLY A 14 -0.42 -12.98 18.93
CA GLY A 14 -1.24 -11.92 19.56
C GLY A 14 -0.98 -10.49 19.08
N THR A 15 0.08 -10.22 18.32
CA THR A 15 0.34 -8.88 17.79
C THR A 15 -0.37 -8.71 16.44
N ARG A 16 -1.48 -7.94 16.40
CA ARG A 16 -2.07 -7.46 15.15
C ARG A 16 -1.18 -6.38 14.54
N VAL A 17 0.08 -6.70 14.22
CA VAL A 17 0.92 -5.80 13.44
C VAL A 17 0.25 -5.72 12.07
N ARG A 18 -0.36 -4.57 11.77
CA ARG A 18 -0.82 -4.26 10.43
C ARG A 18 0.42 -4.38 9.54
N LYS A 19 0.51 -5.47 8.77
CA LYS A 19 1.66 -5.69 7.89
C LYS A 19 1.74 -4.49 6.96
N THR A 20 2.88 -3.82 6.95
CA THR A 20 3.20 -2.88 5.87
C THR A 20 3.09 -3.66 4.56
N PRO A 21 2.27 -3.21 3.60
CA PRO A 21 2.13 -3.91 2.34
C PRO A 21 3.48 -4.02 1.62
N ALA A 22 3.63 -5.02 0.76
CA ALA A 22 4.78 -5.08 -0.12
C ALA A 22 4.80 -3.85 -1.06
N PRO A 23 5.96 -3.37 -1.50
CA PRO A 23 6.05 -2.33 -2.53
C PRO A 23 5.24 -2.72 -3.76
N CYS A 24 4.47 -1.78 -4.32
CA CYS A 24 3.62 -2.03 -5.48
C CYS A 24 3.52 -0.79 -6.37
N SER A 25 3.15 -1.05 -7.63
CA SER A 25 2.84 -0.02 -8.62
C SER A 25 1.35 -0.04 -8.94
N VAL A 26 0.72 1.12 -9.00
CA VAL A 26 -0.70 1.28 -9.35
C VAL A 26 -0.79 2.03 -10.68
N VAL A 27 -1.44 1.44 -11.69
CA VAL A 27 -1.61 2.11 -12.99
C VAL A 27 -3.04 2.60 -13.12
N ILE A 28 -3.22 3.92 -13.29
CA ILE A 28 -4.55 4.53 -13.47
C ILE A 28 -4.78 4.84 -14.95
N PHE A 29 -5.59 4.02 -15.61
CA PHE A 29 -6.11 4.34 -16.94
C PHE A 29 -7.19 5.41 -16.83
N GLY A 30 -7.13 6.43 -17.69
CA GLY A 30 -8.00 7.62 -17.55
C GLY A 30 -7.55 8.53 -16.41
N ALA A 31 -6.24 8.73 -16.25
CA ALA A 31 -5.68 9.59 -15.22
C ALA A 31 -6.19 11.05 -15.26
N SER A 32 -6.67 11.51 -16.41
CA SER A 32 -7.29 12.84 -16.59
C SER A 32 -8.80 12.86 -16.33
N GLY A 33 -9.40 11.74 -15.94
CA GLY A 33 -10.84 11.62 -15.70
C GLY A 33 -11.29 12.22 -14.37
N ASP A 34 -12.57 12.58 -14.30
CA ASP A 34 -13.19 13.22 -13.12
C ASP A 34 -13.03 12.42 -11.83
N LEU A 35 -13.13 11.09 -11.91
CA LEU A 35 -12.92 10.21 -10.75
C LEU A 35 -11.48 10.28 -10.23
N THR A 36 -10.50 10.36 -11.14
CA THR A 36 -9.09 10.43 -10.76
C THR A 36 -8.80 11.72 -10.01
N GLU A 37 -9.26 12.85 -10.54
CA GLU A 37 -9.09 14.17 -9.93
C GLU A 37 -9.82 14.29 -8.59
N ARG A 38 -11.10 13.89 -8.53
CA ARG A 38 -11.94 14.15 -7.35
C ARG A 38 -11.80 13.12 -6.24
N LYS A 39 -11.30 11.91 -6.54
CA LYS A 39 -11.29 10.79 -5.58
C LYS A 39 -9.97 10.04 -5.51
N LEU A 40 -9.43 9.56 -6.63
CA LEU A 40 -8.27 8.66 -6.58
C LEU A 40 -7.01 9.39 -6.13
N ILE A 41 -6.66 10.52 -6.75
CA ILE A 41 -5.48 11.31 -6.35
C ILE A 41 -5.63 11.86 -4.93
N PRO A 42 -6.77 12.43 -4.50
CA PRO A 42 -6.97 12.83 -3.11
C PRO A 42 -6.82 11.68 -2.11
N ALA A 43 -7.34 10.48 -2.41
CA ALA A 43 -7.21 9.33 -1.52
C ALA A 43 -5.77 8.82 -1.44
N LEU A 44 -5.05 8.75 -2.56
CA LEU A 44 -3.64 8.36 -2.58
C LEU A 44 -2.76 9.39 -1.85
N TYR A 45 -3.04 10.67 -2.02
CA TYR A 45 -2.40 11.74 -1.26
C TYR A 45 -2.63 11.59 0.25
N TYR A 46 -3.86 11.29 0.67
CA TYR A 46 -4.15 11.03 2.09
C TYR A 46 -3.33 9.85 2.62
N LEU A 47 -3.27 8.73 1.89
CA LEU A 47 -2.46 7.58 2.28
C LEU A 47 -0.95 7.91 2.36
N ALA A 48 -0.45 8.72 1.43
CA ALA A 48 0.95 9.18 1.44
C ALA A 48 1.24 10.05 2.66
N ARG A 49 0.35 11.00 2.96
CA ARG A 49 0.50 11.94 4.08
C ARG A 49 0.45 11.25 5.44
N GLU A 50 -0.37 10.21 5.58
CA GLU A 50 -0.45 9.41 6.81
C GLU A 50 0.63 8.31 6.89
N HIS A 51 1.60 8.30 5.96
CA HIS A 51 2.67 7.29 5.87
C HIS A 51 2.15 5.85 5.79
N LEU A 52 0.99 5.64 5.16
CA LEU A 52 0.34 4.35 5.01
C LEU A 52 0.69 3.64 3.69
N LEU A 53 1.43 4.31 2.79
CA LEU A 53 1.95 3.70 1.57
C LEU A 53 3.29 3.01 1.83
N PRO A 54 3.56 1.86 1.16
CA PRO A 54 4.83 1.18 1.32
C PRO A 54 5.98 1.98 0.71
N VAL A 55 7.18 1.78 1.25
CA VAL A 55 8.42 2.32 0.64
C VAL A 55 8.54 1.76 -0.77
N GLY A 56 8.77 2.62 -1.76
CA GLY A 56 8.83 2.22 -3.17
C GLY A 56 7.46 2.11 -3.87
N PHE A 57 6.38 2.64 -3.26
CA PHE A 57 5.11 2.82 -3.97
C PHE A 57 5.27 3.75 -5.18
N THR A 58 4.60 3.44 -6.29
CA THR A 58 4.58 4.29 -7.49
C THR A 58 3.17 4.26 -8.11
N VAL A 59 2.74 5.41 -8.66
CA VAL A 59 1.51 5.56 -9.44
C VAL A 59 1.82 5.95 -10.88
#